data_AF-A0A7L1FZQ0-F1
#
_entry.id   AF-A0A7L1FZQ0-F1
#
_cell.length_a   1.000
_cell.length_b   1.000
_cell.length_c   1.000
_cell.angle_alpha   90.00
_cell.angle_beta   90.00
_cell.angle_gamma   90.00
#
_symmetry.space_group_name_H-M   'P 1'
#
loop_
_entity.id
_entity.type
_entity.pdbx_description
1 polymer ?
#
loop_
_entity_poly.entity_id
_entity_poly.type
_entity_poly.pdbx_seq_one_letter_code
_entity_poly.pdbx_strand_id
1 'polypeptide(L)'
;LGVFFFFLIQDSSKVYTTHVSYLEIYNECGYDLLDPRHEASRLEDLPKVTIMEDPDQNIHLKNLSLQQASNEEEALNLLFLGDTNRMIAETPMNQASTRSHCIFTIHISSKEPGSATIRRSKLHLVDLAGSERVAKTGVGGHLLTEAKYINLSLHYLEQVIIALAEKNRSHIPYRNSMMTSVLRDSLGGNCMTTMIATLSIDKRNIDESISTCRFAQRVALIKNEAVLNEEIDPRLMIVQLQKEILELKDELALVTGKQRTSELSQEELLQLDELIETFLQDNDPDSTLDVGADTRKIKYCFIRVKQLMKRSEMSDKKLRSQHIPEEKDSNKEAAGAELKKLKELLQQRDNEINILVNMLKKEKKKSQNALFQLNAASCGTTVLEQSLSLNSEESQNPSCCFSLKEAKDFSSSVHRLPFLSRQ
;
A
#
# COMPACT_ATOMS: atom_id res chain seq x y z
N LEU A 1 -6.92 33.18 -2.41
CA LEU A 1 -7.43 31.86 -2.83
C LEU A 1 -7.37 31.69 -4.36
N GLY A 2 -7.68 32.72 -5.15
CA GLY A 2 -7.70 32.60 -6.62
C GLY A 2 -6.40 32.26 -7.30
N VAL A 3 -5.28 32.89 -6.91
CA VAL A 3 -3.96 32.52 -7.45
C VAL A 3 -3.65 31.04 -7.17
N PHE A 4 -4.06 30.56 -6.00
CA PHE A 4 -3.83 29.17 -5.59
C PHE A 4 -4.62 28.18 -6.46
N PHE A 5 -5.93 28.37 -6.62
CA PHE A 5 -6.75 27.49 -7.47
C PHE A 5 -6.39 27.61 -8.95
N PHE A 6 -5.96 28.78 -9.41
CA PHE A 6 -5.45 28.97 -10.76
C PHE A 6 -4.26 28.04 -11.06
N PHE A 7 -3.28 27.95 -10.16
CA PHE A 7 -2.14 27.03 -10.33
C PHE A 7 -2.55 25.56 -10.33
N LEU A 8 -3.53 25.17 -9.49
CA LEU A 8 -4.04 23.79 -9.48
C LEU A 8 -4.71 23.41 -10.81
N ILE A 9 -5.43 24.34 -11.43
CA ILE A 9 -6.13 24.11 -12.71
C ILE A 9 -5.14 24.06 -13.87
N GLN A 10 -4.04 24.83 -13.79
CA GLN A 10 -3.05 24.91 -14.87
C GLN A 10 -2.18 23.65 -14.99
N ASP A 11 -1.96 22.91 -13.90
CA ASP A 11 -1.16 21.68 -13.93
C ASP A 11 -2.02 20.46 -14.35
N SER A 12 -1.99 20.13 -15.64
CA SER A 12 -2.68 18.96 -16.20
C SER A 12 -1.97 17.63 -15.94
N SER A 13 -0.77 17.63 -15.35
CA SER A 13 0.00 16.41 -15.09
C SER A 13 -0.49 15.67 -13.84
N LYS A 14 -1.24 16.34 -12.97
CA LYS A 14 -1.66 15.85 -11.66
C LYS A 14 -3.15 16.08 -11.44
N VAL A 15 -3.75 15.16 -10.70
CA VAL A 15 -5.11 15.31 -10.18
C VAL A 15 -5.00 15.87 -8.76
N TYR A 16 -5.64 17.01 -8.54
CA TYR A 16 -5.71 17.67 -7.25
C TYR A 16 -7.07 17.46 -6.60
N THR A 17 -7.08 17.21 -5.30
CA THR A 17 -8.30 17.30 -4.48
C THR A 17 -8.04 18.24 -3.31
N THR A 18 -9.01 19.11 -3.05
CA THR A 18 -8.91 20.16 -2.04
C THR A 18 -10.07 20.01 -1.06
N HIS A 19 -9.73 20.01 0.23
CA HIS A 19 -10.69 20.04 1.32
C HIS A 19 -10.36 21.19 2.26
N VAL A 20 -11.37 21.71 2.93
CA VAL A 20 -11.27 22.83 3.85
C VAL A 20 -11.80 22.40 5.21
N SER A 21 -11.11 22.80 6.27
CA SER A 21 -11.61 22.77 7.64
C SER A 21 -11.45 24.14 8.27
N TYR A 22 -12.34 24.50 9.20
CA TYR A 22 -12.28 25.78 9.90
C TYR A 22 -12.56 25.56 11.39
N LEU A 23 -11.54 25.80 12.20
CA LEU A 23 -11.55 25.58 13.64
C LEU A 23 -11.52 26.92 14.38
N GLU A 24 -12.43 27.10 15.33
CA GLU A 24 -12.35 28.17 16.33
C GLU A 24 -11.89 27.59 17.67
N ILE A 25 -10.89 28.21 18.29
CA ILE A 25 -10.42 27.88 19.63
C ILE A 25 -10.82 29.03 20.55
N TYR A 26 -11.78 28.74 21.42
CA TYR A 26 -12.30 29.66 22.42
C TYR A 26 -12.26 29.00 23.79
N ASN A 27 -11.69 29.68 24.79
CA ASN A 27 -11.59 29.17 26.17
C ASN A 27 -10.93 27.77 26.26
N GLU A 28 -9.84 27.56 25.51
CA GLU A 28 -9.12 26.26 25.35
C GLU A 28 -9.97 25.10 24.81
N CYS A 29 -11.16 25.40 24.28
CA CYS A 29 -12.03 24.44 23.60
C CYS A 29 -12.07 24.73 22.11
N GLY A 30 -12.01 23.67 21.29
CA GLY A 30 -12.08 23.76 19.84
C GLY A 30 -13.48 23.47 19.34
N TYR A 31 -13.94 24.27 18.38
CA TYR A 31 -15.27 24.19 17.78
C TYR A 31 -15.14 24.18 16.26
N ASP A 32 -15.89 23.28 15.62
CA ASP A 32 -15.97 23.21 14.17
C ASP A 32 -16.94 24.26 13.62
N LEU A 33 -16.43 25.17 12.78
CA LEU A 33 -17.23 26.24 12.17
C LEU A 33 -17.94 25.81 10.88
N LEU A 34 -17.66 24.63 10.34
CA LEU A 34 -18.18 24.17 9.03
C LEU A 34 -19.07 22.92 9.12
N ASP A 35 -19.50 22.48 10.30
CA ASP A 35 -20.40 21.32 10.38
C ASP A 35 -21.78 21.68 9.79
N PRO A 36 -22.19 21.10 8.66
CA PRO A 36 -23.44 21.43 7.98
C PRO A 36 -24.67 20.95 8.74
N ARG A 37 -24.50 20.12 9.78
CA ARG A 37 -25.59 19.53 10.56
C ARG A 37 -26.05 20.41 11.71
N HIS A 38 -25.31 21.50 11.99
CA HIS A 38 -25.57 22.35 13.15
C HIS A 38 -25.82 23.79 12.69
N GLU A 39 -27.08 24.18 12.61
CA GLU A 39 -27.47 25.60 12.62
C GLU A 39 -27.32 26.11 14.05
N ALA A 40 -26.10 26.51 14.43
CA ALA A 40 -25.81 26.93 15.80
C ALA A 40 -26.29 28.36 16.05
N SER A 41 -27.09 28.54 17.10
CA SER A 41 -27.43 29.87 17.63
C SER A 41 -26.41 30.37 18.66
N ARG A 42 -25.59 29.46 19.24
CA ARG A 42 -24.53 29.77 20.21
C ARG A 42 -23.30 28.92 19.93
N LEU A 43 -22.11 29.42 20.28
CA LEU A 43 -20.83 28.70 20.09
C LEU A 43 -20.82 27.33 20.77
N GLU A 44 -21.46 27.22 21.93
CA GLU A 44 -21.47 26.00 22.75
C GLU A 44 -22.24 24.84 22.10
N ASP A 45 -23.10 25.16 21.14
CA ASP A 45 -23.90 24.19 20.38
C ASP A 45 -23.12 23.58 19.20
N LEU A 46 -21.97 24.17 18.84
CA LEU A 46 -21.11 23.65 17.80
C LEU A 46 -20.40 22.36 18.26
N PRO A 47 -20.12 21.44 17.33
CA PRO A 47 -19.36 20.24 17.63
C PRO A 47 -18.00 20.56 18.25
N LYS A 48 -17.75 20.02 19.44
CA LYS A 48 -16.46 20.13 20.09
C LYS A 48 -15.44 19.22 19.42
N VAL A 49 -14.35 19.82 18.99
CA VAL A 49 -13.20 19.15 18.39
C VAL A 49 -12.32 18.59 19.50
N THR A 50 -11.87 17.34 19.34
CA THR A 50 -10.94 16.72 20.28
C THR A 50 -9.64 16.34 19.60
N ILE A 51 -8.53 16.61 20.28
CA ILE A 51 -7.19 16.22 19.83
C ILE A 51 -6.94 14.77 20.23
N MET A 52 -6.48 13.97 19.27
CA MET A 52 -5.98 12.62 19.47
C MET A 52 -4.55 12.54 18.93
N GLU A 53 -3.71 11.76 19.59
CA GLU A 53 -2.33 11.51 19.15
C GLU A 53 -2.21 10.01 18.81
N ASP A 54 -1.65 9.70 17.65
CA ASP A 54 -1.40 8.33 17.23
C ASP A 54 -0.06 7.80 17.78
N PRO A 55 0.26 6.49 17.61
CA PRO A 55 1.52 5.92 18.07
C PRO A 55 2.77 6.56 17.44
N ASP A 56 2.62 7.14 16.25
CA ASP A 56 3.65 7.86 15.51
C ASP A 56 3.76 9.33 15.93
N GLN A 57 3.01 9.73 16.97
CA GLN A 57 2.93 11.08 17.53
C GLN A 57 2.30 12.13 16.61
N ASN A 58 1.59 11.73 15.55
CA ASN A 58 0.84 12.66 14.72
C ASN A 58 -0.46 13.07 15.42
N ILE A 59 -0.80 14.34 15.24
CA ILE A 59 -2.00 14.95 15.83
C ILE A 59 -3.17 14.82 14.86
N HIS A 60 -4.27 14.24 15.36
CA HIS A 60 -5.53 14.05 14.65
C HIS A 60 -6.63 14.83 15.36
N LEU A 61 -7.42 15.58 14.58
CA LEU A 61 -8.54 16.37 15.07
C LEU A 61 -9.84 15.59 14.80
N LYS A 62 -10.45 15.07 15.87
CA LYS A 62 -11.73 14.37 15.79
C LYS A 62 -12.87 15.38 15.88
N ASN A 63 -13.95 15.11 15.13
CA ASN A 63 -15.12 15.98 15.00
C ASN A 63 -14.87 17.33 14.32
N LEU A 64 -13.76 17.46 13.60
CA LEU A 64 -13.53 18.59 12.69
C LEU A 64 -13.96 18.16 11.28
N SER A 65 -14.93 18.86 10.71
CA SER A 65 -15.41 18.60 9.36
C SER A 65 -14.35 18.95 8.30
N LEU A 66 -14.34 18.15 7.24
CA LEU A 66 -13.51 18.34 6.06
C LEU A 66 -14.45 18.49 4.86
N GLN A 67 -14.71 19.74 4.47
CA GLN A 67 -15.59 20.07 3.36
C GLN A 67 -14.80 20.11 2.05
N GLN A 68 -15.26 19.40 1.03
CA GLN A 68 -14.63 19.44 -0.29
C GLN A 68 -14.85 20.81 -0.94
N ALA A 69 -13.80 21.38 -1.52
CA ALA A 69 -13.87 22.63 -2.28
C ALA A 69 -13.20 22.45 -3.64
N SER A 70 -14.00 22.42 -4.71
CA SER A 70 -13.54 22.11 -6.06
C SER A 70 -12.99 23.32 -6.81
N ASN A 71 -13.33 24.53 -6.35
CA ASN A 71 -12.93 25.79 -6.96
C ASN A 71 -12.74 26.87 -5.90
N GLU A 72 -12.21 28.02 -6.32
CA GLU A 72 -12.01 29.18 -5.45
C GLU A 72 -13.30 29.65 -4.80
N GLU A 73 -14.40 29.70 -5.56
CA GLU A 73 -15.69 30.22 -5.09
C GLU A 73 -16.24 29.37 -3.94
N GLU A 74 -16.21 28.04 -4.06
CA GLU A 74 -16.58 27.11 -3.00
C GLU A 74 -15.71 27.29 -1.75
N ALA A 75 -14.39 27.44 -1.92
CA ALA A 75 -13.48 27.66 -0.79
C ALA A 75 -13.75 29.01 -0.08
N LEU A 76 -14.03 30.07 -0.85
CA LEU A 76 -14.42 31.38 -0.31
C LEU A 76 -15.78 31.31 0.39
N ASN A 77 -16.75 30.60 -0.18
CA ASN A 77 -18.06 30.40 0.44
C ASN A 77 -17.95 29.70 1.79
N LEU A 78 -17.08 28.69 1.91
CA LEU A 78 -16.80 28.02 3.19
C LEU A 78 -16.13 28.97 4.19
N LEU A 79 -15.20 29.82 3.76
CA LEU A 79 -14.60 30.84 4.61
C LEU A 79 -15.66 31.82 5.15
N PHE A 80 -16.52 32.35 4.28
CA PHE A 80 -17.60 33.27 4.68
C PHE A 80 -18.65 32.61 5.55
N LEU A 81 -18.97 31.33 5.30
CA LEU A 81 -19.88 30.55 6.13
C LEU A 81 -19.33 30.43 7.55
N GLY A 82 -18.06 30.05 7.70
CA GLY A 82 -17.44 29.95 9.01
C GLY A 82 -17.33 31.30 9.73
N ASP A 83 -17.01 32.38 9.01
CA ASP A 83 -17.02 33.73 9.58
C ASP A 83 -18.42 34.17 10.03
N THR A 84 -19.46 33.77 9.28
CA THR A 84 -20.85 34.04 9.65
C THR A 84 -21.24 33.25 10.90
N ASN A 85 -20.88 31.97 10.98
CA ASN A 85 -21.11 31.15 12.17
C ASN A 85 -20.39 31.71 13.39
N ARG A 86 -19.15 32.19 13.21
CA ARG A 86 -18.40 32.91 14.23
C ARG A 86 -19.12 34.17 14.69
N MET A 87 -19.60 35.01 13.77
CA MET A 87 -20.35 36.24 14.11
C MET A 87 -21.69 35.95 14.79
N ILE A 88 -22.44 34.93 14.37
CA ILE A 88 -23.73 34.58 15.00
C ILE A 88 -23.52 34.09 16.43
N ALA A 89 -22.42 33.38 16.67
CA ALA A 89 -22.03 32.94 17.99
C ALA A 89 -21.58 34.09 18.92
N GLU A 90 -21.30 35.28 18.37
CA GLU A 90 -21.05 36.49 19.14
C GLU A 90 -22.35 37.03 19.74
N THR A 91 -22.39 37.14 21.06
CA THR A 91 -23.47 37.84 21.76
C THR A 91 -22.94 39.18 22.27
N PRO A 92 -23.78 40.20 22.51
CA PRO A 92 -23.33 41.48 23.08
C PRO A 92 -22.57 41.35 24.41
N MET A 93 -22.73 40.23 25.10
CA MET A 93 -22.02 39.86 26.33
C MET A 93 -20.68 39.14 26.07
N ASN A 94 -20.48 38.55 24.89
CA ASN A 94 -19.27 37.86 24.43
C ASN A 94 -18.81 38.42 23.09
N GLN A 95 -17.92 39.43 23.10
CA GLN A 95 -17.19 39.88 21.90
C GLN A 95 -16.13 38.84 21.50
N ALA A 96 -16.58 37.68 21.04
CA ALA A 96 -15.76 36.48 20.87
C ALA A 96 -14.69 36.61 19.77
N SER A 97 -14.90 37.37 18.67
CA SER A 97 -13.90 37.49 17.59
C SER A 97 -12.54 38.03 18.01
N THR A 98 -12.48 38.95 18.98
CA THR A 98 -11.20 39.46 19.48
C THR A 98 -10.52 38.48 20.45
N ARG A 99 -11.24 37.42 20.83
CA ARG A 99 -10.98 36.56 21.99
C ARG A 99 -10.97 35.07 21.68
N SER A 100 -11.08 34.71 20.41
CA SER A 100 -10.90 33.35 19.93
C SER A 100 -9.82 33.32 18.87
N HIS A 101 -9.18 32.17 18.72
CA HIS A 101 -8.21 31.93 17.65
C HIS A 101 -8.91 31.14 16.55
N CYS A 102 -8.69 31.54 15.31
CA CYS A 102 -9.31 30.92 14.16
C CYS A 102 -8.23 30.27 13.30
N ILE A 103 -8.44 29.01 12.92
CA ILE A 103 -7.52 28.24 12.09
C ILE A 103 -8.30 27.71 10.89
N PHE A 104 -8.17 28.41 9.77
CA PHE A 104 -8.69 27.97 8.48
C PHE A 104 -7.62 27.11 7.78
N THR A 105 -7.93 25.86 7.50
CA THR A 105 -6.98 24.91 6.92
C THR A 105 -7.44 24.43 5.57
N ILE A 106 -6.57 24.57 4.57
CA ILE A 106 -6.74 24.00 3.24
C ILE A 106 -5.89 22.75 3.13
N HIS A 107 -6.54 21.60 3.00
CA HIS A 107 -5.93 20.31 2.76
C HIS A 107 -5.89 20.05 1.27
N ILE A 108 -4.72 19.72 0.76
CA ILE A 108 -4.49 19.51 -0.67
C ILE A 108 -3.86 18.14 -0.82
N SER A 109 -4.44 17.32 -1.67
CA SER A 109 -3.81 16.09 -2.13
C SER A 109 -3.56 16.19 -3.61
N SER A 110 -2.36 15.86 -4.06
CA SER A 110 -2.03 15.74 -5.48
C SER A 110 -1.59 14.33 -5.79
N LYS A 111 -1.99 13.83 -6.95
CA LYS A 111 -1.67 12.49 -7.41
C LYS A 111 -1.45 12.48 -8.91
N GLU A 112 -0.37 11.87 -9.36
CA GLU A 112 -0.12 11.64 -10.77
C GLU A 112 -1.02 10.50 -11.29
N PRO A 113 -1.66 10.64 -12.46
CA PRO A 113 -2.47 9.59 -13.05
C PRO A 113 -1.65 8.29 -13.17
N GLY A 114 -2.16 7.21 -12.57
CA GLY A 114 -1.48 5.92 -12.58
C GLY A 114 -0.33 5.76 -11.58
N SER A 115 -0.04 6.74 -10.73
CA SER A 115 0.90 6.58 -9.60
C SER A 115 0.18 6.11 -8.33
N ALA A 116 0.83 5.27 -7.52
CA ALA A 116 0.36 4.93 -6.17
C ALA A 116 0.79 5.97 -5.12
N THR A 117 1.70 6.88 -5.49
CA THR A 117 2.17 7.94 -4.61
C THR A 117 1.17 9.08 -4.56
N ILE A 118 0.73 9.43 -3.36
CA ILE A 118 -0.12 10.58 -3.07
C ILE A 118 0.72 11.57 -2.28
N ARG A 119 0.78 12.82 -2.78
CA ARG A 119 1.42 13.91 -2.06
C ARG A 119 0.37 14.72 -1.34
N ARG A 120 0.56 14.96 -0.04
CA ARG A 120 -0.36 15.75 0.79
C ARG A 120 0.30 17.03 1.27
N SER A 121 -0.46 18.11 1.32
CA SER A 121 -0.03 19.37 1.93
C SER A 121 -1.19 20.02 2.67
N LYS A 122 -0.86 20.78 3.70
CA LYS A 122 -1.81 21.56 4.49
C LYS A 122 -1.35 23.01 4.50
N LEU A 123 -2.26 23.94 4.22
CA LEU A 123 -2.03 25.36 4.41
C LEU A 123 -2.90 25.82 5.58
N HIS A 124 -2.27 26.24 6.66
CA HIS A 124 -2.95 26.87 7.79
C HIS A 124 -2.93 28.38 7.62
N LEU A 125 -4.10 29.00 7.65
CA LEU A 125 -4.31 30.43 7.81
C LEU A 125 -4.82 30.65 9.23
N VAL A 126 -3.96 31.20 10.07
CA VAL A 126 -4.21 31.35 11.50
C VAL A 126 -4.45 32.82 11.81
N ASP A 127 -5.61 33.12 12.38
CA ASP A 127 -5.93 34.43 12.96
C ASP A 127 -5.92 34.29 14.49
N LEU A 128 -4.99 34.97 15.14
CA LEU A 128 -4.78 34.87 16.58
C LEU A 128 -5.58 35.96 17.29
N ALA A 129 -6.15 35.61 18.44
CA ALA A 129 -6.80 36.55 19.34
C ALA A 129 -5.85 37.68 19.79
N GLY A 130 -6.45 38.76 20.30
CA GLY A 130 -5.74 39.93 20.79
C GLY A 130 -4.64 39.59 21.81
N SER A 131 -3.48 40.21 21.65
CA SER A 131 -2.31 40.04 22.54
C SER A 131 -2.27 41.05 23.69
N GLU A 132 -3.30 41.91 23.80
CA GLU A 132 -3.37 42.96 24.79
C GLU A 132 -3.54 42.44 26.22
N ARG A 133 -2.92 43.14 27.16
CA ARG A 133 -2.97 42.78 28.57
C ARG A 133 -4.34 43.07 29.17
N VAL A 134 -4.89 42.07 29.85
CA VAL A 134 -6.14 42.15 30.63
C VAL A 134 -6.17 43.33 31.61
N ALA A 135 -5.02 43.73 32.15
CA ALA A 135 -4.93 44.84 33.11
C ALA A 135 -5.35 46.20 32.50
N LYS A 136 -5.25 46.38 31.18
CA LYS A 136 -5.63 47.63 30.50
C LYS A 136 -7.11 47.72 30.13
N THR A 137 -7.80 46.58 30.10
CA THR A 137 -9.18 46.52 29.62
C THR A 137 -10.20 46.84 30.71
N GLY A 138 -9.79 46.85 32.00
CA GLY A 138 -10.64 47.29 33.12
C GLY A 138 -11.87 46.41 33.37
N VAL A 139 -11.89 45.19 32.80
CA VAL A 139 -13.05 44.32 32.78
C VAL A 139 -13.06 43.39 33.99
N GLY A 140 -14.22 43.22 34.63
CA GLY A 140 -14.44 42.33 35.77
C GLY A 140 -15.37 41.15 35.45
N GLY A 141 -15.46 40.19 36.38
CA GLY A 141 -16.40 39.05 36.28
C GLY A 141 -16.04 38.02 35.20
N HIS A 142 -17.03 37.50 34.48
CA HIS A 142 -16.86 36.46 33.45
C HIS A 142 -15.91 36.87 32.30
N LEU A 143 -15.90 38.17 31.97
CA LEU A 143 -15.02 38.75 30.97
C LEU A 143 -13.54 38.73 31.40
N LEU A 144 -13.26 38.80 32.70
CA LEU A 144 -11.91 38.67 33.25
C LEU A 144 -11.39 37.22 33.12
N THR A 145 -12.27 36.25 33.37
CA THR A 145 -11.92 34.82 33.19
C THR A 145 -11.65 34.50 31.72
N GLU A 146 -12.48 35.00 30.81
CA GLU A 146 -12.27 34.86 29.36
C GLU A 146 -10.95 35.50 28.90
N ALA A 147 -10.71 36.76 29.30
CA ALA A 147 -9.48 37.47 28.98
C ALA A 147 -8.22 36.79 29.51
N LYS A 148 -8.34 36.05 30.62
CA LYS A 148 -7.26 35.21 31.17
C LYS A 148 -6.98 34.00 30.27
N TYR A 149 -8.00 33.32 29.75
CA TYR A 149 -7.81 32.15 28.89
C TYR A 149 -7.25 32.50 27.50
N ILE A 150 -7.61 33.64 26.93
CA ILE A 150 -6.98 34.15 25.69
C ILE A 150 -5.48 34.31 25.91
N ASN A 151 -5.11 35.03 26.96
CA ASN A 151 -3.71 35.27 27.29
C ASN A 151 -3.00 33.97 27.71
N LEU A 152 -3.73 32.97 28.21
CA LEU A 152 -3.18 31.67 28.53
C LEU A 152 -2.70 30.92 27.27
N SER A 153 -3.52 30.86 26.23
CA SER A 153 -3.16 30.24 24.95
C SER A 153 -1.94 30.91 24.31
N LEU A 154 -1.91 32.25 24.26
CA LEU A 154 -0.78 33.04 23.75
C LEU A 154 0.47 32.90 24.62
N HIS A 155 0.30 32.80 25.94
CA HIS A 155 1.41 32.53 26.85
C HIS A 155 2.02 31.15 26.60
N TYR A 156 1.21 30.10 26.39
CA TYR A 156 1.72 28.78 26.05
C TYR A 156 2.41 28.75 24.69
N LEU A 157 1.89 29.49 23.72
CA LEU A 157 2.58 29.71 22.45
C LEU A 157 3.96 30.33 22.66
N GLU A 158 4.05 31.38 23.48
CA GLU A 158 5.33 31.99 23.85
C GLU A 158 6.28 31.00 24.55
N GLN A 159 5.77 30.18 25.47
CA GLN A 159 6.56 29.15 26.15
C GLN A 159 7.12 28.11 25.17
N VAL A 160 6.33 27.69 24.17
CA VAL A 160 6.78 26.78 23.10
C VAL A 160 7.89 27.45 22.27
N ILE A 161 7.74 28.71 21.91
CA ILE A 161 8.74 29.45 21.12
C ILE A 161 10.06 29.59 21.90
N ILE A 162 10.00 29.96 23.17
CA ILE A 162 11.19 30.06 24.04
C ILE A 162 11.86 28.69 24.16
N ALA A 163 11.06 27.65 24.41
CA ALA A 163 11.53 26.28 24.50
C ALA A 163 12.24 25.80 23.22
N LEU A 164 11.74 26.19 22.04
CA LEU A 164 12.35 25.87 20.74
C LEU A 164 13.63 26.65 20.45
N ALA A 165 13.79 27.85 21.01
CA ALA A 165 15.01 28.63 20.88
C ALA A 165 16.16 28.09 21.77
N GLU A 166 15.84 27.34 22.83
CA GLU A 166 16.81 26.74 23.75
C GLU A 166 17.46 25.48 23.13
N LYS A 167 18.76 25.56 22.78
CA LYS A 167 19.50 24.48 22.11
C LYS A 167 19.54 23.12 22.82
N ASN A 168 19.32 23.09 24.14
CA ASN A 168 19.50 21.91 24.98
C ASN A 168 18.19 21.42 25.63
N ARG A 169 17.03 21.87 25.15
CA ARG A 169 15.76 21.47 25.71
C ARG A 169 15.20 20.25 24.97
N SER A 170 15.00 19.15 25.68
CA SER A 170 14.45 17.92 25.10
C SER A 170 12.94 17.91 24.98
N HIS A 171 12.23 18.62 25.87
CA HIS A 171 10.77 18.63 25.92
C HIS A 171 10.19 20.00 25.61
N ILE A 172 9.35 20.05 24.58
CA ILE A 172 8.60 21.23 24.15
C ILE A 172 7.12 21.08 24.59
N PRO A 173 6.55 22.05 25.31
CA PRO A 173 5.25 21.88 25.97
C PRO A 173 4.04 22.14 25.05
N TYR A 174 3.97 21.50 23.88
CA TYR A 174 2.85 21.69 22.93
C TYR A 174 1.48 21.33 23.50
N ARG A 175 1.42 20.37 24.44
CA ARG A 175 0.18 19.87 25.04
C ARG A 175 -0.49 20.83 26.02
N ASN A 176 0.15 21.96 26.36
CA ASN A 176 -0.39 22.89 27.34
C ASN A 176 -1.61 23.68 26.84
N SER A 177 -1.77 23.81 25.52
CA SER A 177 -2.93 24.45 24.88
C SER A 177 -3.38 23.66 23.66
N MET A 178 -4.67 23.78 23.35
CA MET A 178 -5.22 23.28 22.09
C MET A 178 -4.53 23.94 20.89
N MET A 179 -4.25 25.24 20.96
CA MET A 179 -3.62 25.99 19.87
C MET A 179 -2.21 25.50 19.58
N THR A 180 -1.37 25.35 20.62
CA THR A 180 -0.01 24.85 20.46
C THR A 180 0.05 23.40 20.03
N SER A 181 -0.96 22.61 20.38
CA SER A 181 -1.10 21.22 19.90
C SER A 181 -1.44 21.20 18.40
N VAL A 182 -2.45 21.96 17.97
CA VAL A 182 -2.82 22.03 16.54
C VAL A 182 -1.67 22.57 15.69
N LEU A 183 -0.92 23.55 16.20
CA LEU A 183 0.19 24.20 15.50
C LEU A 183 1.56 23.53 15.75
N ARG A 184 1.60 22.32 16.30
CA ARG A 184 2.85 21.59 16.58
C ARG A 184 3.76 21.52 15.34
N ASP A 185 3.20 21.14 14.19
CA ASP A 185 3.97 21.03 12.94
C ASP A 185 4.46 22.40 12.45
N SER A 186 3.71 23.47 12.75
CA SER A 186 4.04 24.85 12.37
C SER A 186 5.17 25.45 13.21
N LEU A 187 5.43 24.93 14.40
CA LEU A 187 6.38 25.52 15.35
C LEU A 187 7.48 24.50 15.64
N GLY A 188 8.55 24.49 14.86
CA GLY A 188 9.68 23.56 15.04
C GLY A 188 9.48 22.19 14.41
N GLY A 189 8.47 22.01 13.54
CA GLY A 189 8.15 20.76 12.86
C GLY A 189 8.26 20.85 11.34
N ASN A 190 7.49 20.00 10.66
CA ASN A 190 7.42 19.93 9.20
C ASN A 190 6.42 20.96 8.64
N CYS A 191 6.84 22.22 8.56
CA CYS A 191 6.03 23.29 7.99
C CYS A 191 6.88 24.48 7.52
N MET A 192 6.46 25.10 6.42
CA MET A 192 6.95 26.43 6.05
C MET A 192 6.09 27.49 6.74
N THR A 193 6.64 28.12 7.79
CA THR A 193 5.88 29.01 8.65
C THR A 193 6.27 30.46 8.42
N THR A 194 5.25 31.31 8.25
CA THR A 194 5.40 32.77 8.14
C THR A 194 4.52 33.43 9.18
N MET A 195 5.09 34.37 9.94
CA MET A 195 4.35 35.18 10.90
C MET A 195 4.15 36.59 10.35
N ILE A 196 2.92 37.11 10.42
CA ILE A 196 2.60 38.49 10.12
C ILE A 196 2.31 39.22 11.43
N ALA A 197 3.18 40.16 11.81
CA ALA A 197 2.99 40.98 13.00
C ALA A 197 2.25 42.27 12.64
N THR A 198 1.02 42.43 13.14
CA THR A 198 0.23 43.65 12.98
C THR A 198 0.48 44.60 14.15
N LEU A 199 0.67 45.89 13.86
CA LEU A 199 1.09 46.89 14.86
C LEU A 199 0.18 48.11 14.79
N SER A 200 -0.03 48.76 15.94
CA SER A 200 -0.72 50.04 16.03
C SER A 200 0.27 51.18 16.24
N ILE A 201 0.10 52.27 15.49
CA ILE A 201 0.92 53.49 15.60
C ILE A 201 0.40 54.46 16.68
N ASP A 202 -0.75 54.17 17.29
CA ASP A 202 -1.35 55.02 18.30
C ASP A 202 -0.46 55.10 19.54
N LYS A 203 -0.28 56.31 20.10
CA LYS A 203 0.57 56.54 21.29
C LYS A 203 0.18 55.67 22.49
N ARG A 204 -1.12 55.38 22.66
CA ARG A 204 -1.66 54.50 23.72
C ARG A 204 -1.27 53.03 23.57
N ASN A 205 -0.90 52.60 22.35
CA ASN A 205 -0.64 51.20 22.00
C ASN A 205 0.84 50.90 21.75
N ILE A 206 1.74 51.89 21.90
CA ILE A 206 3.18 51.73 21.63
C ILE A 206 3.77 50.56 22.43
N ASP A 207 3.40 50.40 23.70
CA ASP A 207 3.92 49.31 24.53
C ASP A 207 3.51 47.91 24.02
N GLU A 208 2.29 47.79 23.49
CA GLU A 208 1.80 46.55 22.88
C GLU A 208 2.53 46.30 21.56
N SER A 209 2.67 47.32 20.72
CA SER A 209 3.43 47.23 19.47
C SER A 209 4.89 46.80 19.70
N ILE A 210 5.56 47.33 20.73
CA ILE A 210 6.91 46.87 21.12
C ILE A 210 6.88 45.41 21.57
N SER A 211 5.86 44.99 22.31
CA SER A 211 5.71 43.61 22.77
C SER A 211 5.53 42.64 21.60
N THR A 212 4.69 42.99 20.62
CA THR A 212 4.49 42.23 19.37
C THR A 212 5.78 42.12 18.57
N CYS A 213 6.56 43.22 18.42
CA CYS A 213 7.86 43.18 17.75
C CYS A 213 8.84 42.23 18.44
N ARG A 214 8.93 42.28 19.77
CA ARG A 214 9.79 41.37 20.55
C ARG A 214 9.37 39.91 20.41
N PHE A 215 8.06 39.66 20.37
CA PHE A 215 7.52 38.33 20.13
C PHE A 215 7.88 37.82 18.73
N ALA A 216 7.68 38.65 17.69
CA ALA A 216 8.06 38.32 16.31
C ALA A 216 9.56 38.04 16.16
N GLN A 217 10.41 38.79 16.86
CA GLN A 217 11.86 38.52 16.91
C GLN A 217 12.18 37.14 17.47
N ARG A 218 11.44 36.67 18.49
CA ARG A 218 11.62 35.30 19.03
C ARG A 218 11.13 34.25 18.05
N VAL A 219 9.98 34.46 17.41
CA VAL A 219 9.43 33.55 16.40
C VAL A 219 10.39 33.38 15.22
N ALA A 220 11.05 34.45 14.79
CA ALA A 220 12.03 34.42 13.70
C ALA A 220 13.26 33.54 13.98
N LEU A 221 13.52 33.15 15.23
CA LEU A 221 14.63 32.27 15.60
C LEU A 221 14.28 30.78 15.53
N ILE A 222 12.98 30.45 15.39
CA ILE A 222 12.53 29.06 15.29
C ILE A 222 13.03 28.48 13.96
N LYS A 223 13.54 27.25 14.04
CA LYS A 223 13.95 26.50 12.85
C LYS A 223 12.93 25.39 12.61
N ASN A 224 12.36 25.38 11.42
CA ASN A 224 11.51 24.31 10.94
C ASN A 224 12.26 23.46 9.91
N GLU A 225 11.95 22.17 9.85
CA GLU A 225 12.49 21.24 8.87
C GLU A 225 11.35 20.78 7.95
N ALA A 226 11.12 21.56 6.89
CA ALA A 226 10.08 21.24 5.92
C ALA A 226 10.52 20.10 5.00
N VAL A 227 9.77 18.99 5.03
CA VAL A 227 9.95 17.80 4.21
C VAL A 227 8.70 17.58 3.37
N LEU A 228 8.91 17.04 2.18
CA LEU A 228 7.82 16.76 1.25
C LEU A 228 7.00 15.55 1.74
N ASN A 229 5.68 15.74 1.95
CA ASN A 229 4.82 14.66 2.43
C ASN A 229 4.33 13.81 1.27
N GLU A 230 5.01 12.70 1.04
CA GLU A 230 4.61 11.64 0.12
C GLU A 230 4.22 10.39 0.88
N GLU A 231 3.05 9.86 0.55
CA GLU A 231 2.54 8.62 1.09
C GLU A 231 2.16 7.69 -0.05
N ILE A 232 2.48 6.40 0.10
CA ILE A 232 2.06 5.39 -0.85
C ILE A 232 0.68 4.91 -0.44
N ASP A 233 -0.31 5.01 -1.33
CA ASP A 233 -1.61 4.39 -1.09
C ASP A 233 -1.46 2.87 -1.17
N PRO A 234 -1.59 2.14 -0.05
CA PRO A 234 -1.35 0.71 -0.02
C PRO A 234 -2.35 -0.04 -0.92
N ARG A 235 -3.58 0.45 -1.07
CA ARG A 235 -4.59 -0.21 -1.92
C ARG A 235 -4.21 -0.12 -3.39
N LEU A 236 -3.78 1.07 -3.83
CA LEU A 236 -3.36 1.27 -5.21
C LEU A 236 -2.06 0.55 -5.52
N MET A 237 -1.11 0.53 -4.59
CA MET A 237 0.12 -0.24 -4.70
C MET A 237 -0.19 -1.73 -4.87
N ILE A 238 -1.12 -2.28 -4.07
CA ILE A 238 -1.57 -3.67 -4.21
C ILE A 238 -2.15 -3.93 -5.60
N VAL A 239 -3.02 -3.04 -6.10
CA VAL A 239 -3.63 -3.19 -7.44
C VAL A 239 -2.58 -3.14 -8.55
N GLN A 240 -1.60 -2.23 -8.44
CA GLN A 240 -0.48 -2.15 -9.39
C GLN A 240 0.38 -3.41 -9.38
N LEU A 241 0.78 -3.86 -8.19
CA LEU A 241 1.56 -5.09 -8.03
C LEU A 241 0.81 -6.32 -8.53
N GLN A 242 -0.51 -6.40 -8.33
CA GLN A 242 -1.33 -7.48 -8.87
C GLN A 242 -1.37 -7.49 -10.39
N LYS A 243 -1.48 -6.31 -11.00
CA LYS A 243 -1.44 -6.16 -12.47
C LYS A 243 -0.07 -6.56 -13.02
N GLU A 244 1.01 -6.09 -12.40
CA GLU A 244 2.38 -6.42 -12.81
C GLU A 244 2.66 -7.93 -12.66
N ILE A 245 2.19 -8.56 -11.57
CA ILE A 245 2.27 -10.01 -11.40
C ILE A 245 1.53 -10.77 -12.51
N LEU A 246 0.39 -10.26 -12.97
CA LEU A 246 -0.38 -10.88 -14.06
C LEU A 246 0.38 -10.77 -15.39
N GLU A 247 0.86 -9.57 -15.73
CA GLU A 247 1.63 -9.32 -16.96
C GLU A 247 2.91 -10.15 -17.02
N LEU A 248 3.67 -10.20 -15.91
CA LEU A 248 4.87 -11.03 -15.82
C LEU A 248 4.55 -12.52 -15.91
N LYS A 249 3.40 -12.98 -15.39
CA LYS A 249 2.96 -14.38 -15.56
C LYS A 249 2.60 -14.71 -17.00
N ASP A 250 1.95 -13.79 -17.69
CA ASP A 250 1.59 -13.95 -19.11
C ASP A 250 2.84 -13.93 -20.00
N GLU A 251 3.78 -13.01 -19.75
CA GLU A 251 5.08 -12.98 -20.44
C GLU A 251 5.89 -14.25 -20.16
N LEU A 252 5.93 -14.71 -18.92
CA LEU A 252 6.56 -15.99 -18.58
C LEU A 252 5.86 -17.16 -19.27
N ALA A 253 4.53 -17.15 -19.42
CA ALA A 253 3.82 -18.20 -20.14
C ALA A 253 4.19 -18.21 -21.64
N LEU A 254 4.35 -17.04 -22.25
CA LEU A 254 4.79 -16.88 -23.65
C LEU A 254 6.25 -17.32 -23.84
N VAL A 255 7.16 -16.90 -22.96
CA VAL A 255 8.61 -17.12 -23.09
C VAL A 255 9.03 -18.53 -22.64
N THR A 256 8.47 -19.04 -21.55
CA THR A 256 8.91 -20.33 -21.00
C THR A 256 8.24 -21.53 -21.67
N GLY A 257 7.20 -21.32 -22.50
CA GLY A 257 6.42 -22.40 -23.13
C GLY A 257 5.93 -23.44 -22.11
N LYS A 258 5.82 -23.06 -20.82
CA LYS A 258 5.56 -23.98 -19.73
C LYS A 258 4.13 -24.49 -19.86
N GLN A 259 4.08 -25.78 -20.13
CA GLN A 259 2.90 -26.60 -20.40
C GLN A 259 1.79 -26.36 -19.38
N ARG A 260 0.62 -25.93 -19.86
CA ARG A 260 -0.64 -26.28 -19.21
C ARG A 260 -0.69 -27.82 -19.14
N THR A 261 -0.58 -28.39 -17.94
CA THR A 261 -0.66 -29.85 -17.72
C THR A 261 -2.09 -30.38 -17.75
N SER A 262 -3.09 -29.49 -17.82
CA SER A 262 -4.47 -29.87 -18.06
C SER A 262 -4.63 -30.51 -19.44
N GLU A 263 -5.55 -31.44 -19.59
CA GLU A 263 -5.92 -31.98 -20.90
C GLU A 263 -6.64 -30.89 -21.72
N LEU A 264 -6.59 -30.99 -23.06
CA LEU A 264 -7.35 -30.08 -23.94
C LEU A 264 -8.85 -30.30 -23.70
N SER A 265 -9.63 -29.21 -23.63
CA SER A 265 -11.08 -29.36 -23.45
C SER A 265 -11.71 -29.97 -24.70
N GLN A 266 -12.89 -30.58 -24.55
CA GLN A 266 -13.60 -31.19 -25.66
C GLN A 266 -14.01 -30.17 -26.73
N GLU A 267 -14.26 -28.93 -26.34
CA GLU A 267 -14.54 -27.80 -27.26
C GLU A 267 -13.29 -27.38 -28.04
N GLU A 268 -12.12 -27.35 -27.39
CA GLU A 268 -10.85 -27.04 -28.04
C GLU A 268 -10.45 -28.11 -29.06
N LEU A 269 -10.74 -29.38 -28.79
CA LEU A 269 -10.47 -30.49 -29.71
C LEU A 269 -11.34 -30.40 -30.97
N LEU A 270 -12.63 -30.07 -30.82
CA LEU A 270 -13.55 -29.91 -31.95
C LEU A 270 -13.15 -28.74 -32.87
N GLN A 271 -12.76 -27.61 -32.28
CA GLN A 271 -12.26 -26.46 -33.05
C GLN A 271 -10.97 -26.79 -33.80
N LEU A 272 -10.08 -27.58 -33.19
CA LEU A 272 -8.86 -28.03 -33.86
C LEU A 272 -9.16 -28.99 -35.02
N ASP A 273 -10.10 -29.91 -34.86
CA ASP A 273 -10.52 -30.80 -35.95
C ASP A 273 -11.11 -29.99 -37.14
N GLU A 274 -11.92 -28.97 -36.87
CA GLU A 274 -12.50 -28.09 -37.91
C GLU A 274 -11.41 -27.27 -38.65
N LEU A 275 -10.43 -26.72 -37.91
CA LEU A 275 -9.30 -26.02 -38.50
C LEU A 275 -8.43 -26.94 -39.36
N ILE A 276 -8.21 -28.18 -38.92
CA ILE A 276 -7.46 -29.19 -39.68
C ILE A 276 -8.23 -29.57 -40.95
N GLU A 277 -9.54 -29.77 -40.88
CA GLU A 277 -10.36 -30.10 -42.05
C GLU A 277 -10.38 -28.95 -43.06
N THR A 278 -10.51 -27.71 -42.58
CA THR A 278 -10.47 -26.51 -43.43
C THR A 278 -9.10 -26.38 -44.12
N PHE A 279 -8.02 -26.57 -43.38
CA PHE A 279 -6.65 -26.56 -43.91
C PHE A 279 -6.39 -27.67 -44.94
N LEU A 280 -6.96 -28.86 -44.76
CA LEU A 280 -6.81 -29.97 -45.69
C LEU A 280 -7.68 -29.84 -46.95
N GLN A 281 -8.76 -29.05 -46.91
CA GLN A 281 -9.61 -28.76 -48.07
C GLN A 281 -9.10 -27.58 -48.90
N ASP A 282 -8.27 -26.74 -48.29
CA ASP A 282 -7.58 -25.63 -48.96
C ASP A 282 -6.51 -26.17 -49.92
N ASN A 283 -6.53 -25.71 -51.17
CA ASN A 283 -5.59 -26.14 -52.22
C ASN A 283 -4.44 -25.14 -52.40
N ASP A 284 -4.35 -24.11 -51.54
CA ASP A 284 -3.26 -23.14 -51.55
C ASP A 284 -1.97 -23.74 -50.91
N PRO A 285 -0.85 -23.87 -51.65
CA PRO A 285 0.41 -24.38 -51.12
C PRO A 285 1.06 -23.49 -50.04
N ASP A 286 0.65 -22.22 -49.90
CA ASP A 286 1.14 -21.30 -48.86
C ASP A 286 0.19 -21.21 -47.64
N SER A 287 -0.90 -21.99 -47.63
CA SER A 287 -1.80 -22.06 -46.48
C SER A 287 -1.03 -22.50 -45.24
N THR A 288 -1.29 -21.85 -44.10
CA THR A 288 -0.61 -22.14 -42.83
C THR A 288 -1.62 -22.43 -41.73
N LEU A 289 -1.42 -23.55 -41.02
CA LEU A 289 -2.27 -23.92 -39.88
C LEU A 289 -1.85 -23.16 -38.61
N ASP A 290 -2.53 -22.05 -38.31
CA ASP A 290 -2.30 -21.30 -37.06
C ASP A 290 -3.08 -21.91 -35.90
N VAL A 291 -2.36 -22.58 -35.00
CA VAL A 291 -2.89 -23.21 -33.78
C VAL A 291 -2.35 -22.54 -32.51
N GLY A 292 -1.74 -21.37 -32.66
CA GLY A 292 -1.08 -20.61 -31.59
C GLY A 292 0.18 -21.29 -31.04
N ALA A 293 0.73 -20.72 -29.97
CA ALA A 293 1.96 -21.19 -29.32
C ALA A 293 1.77 -22.43 -28.39
N ASP A 294 0.57 -23.01 -28.33
CA ASP A 294 0.28 -24.14 -27.45
C ASP A 294 0.80 -25.45 -28.04
N THR A 295 1.87 -25.97 -27.44
CA THR A 295 2.52 -27.22 -27.86
C THR A 295 1.57 -28.44 -27.85
N ARG A 296 0.48 -28.43 -27.06
CA ARG A 296 -0.52 -29.52 -27.03
C ARG A 296 -1.38 -29.51 -28.28
N LYS A 297 -1.84 -28.32 -28.71
CA LYS A 297 -2.63 -28.14 -29.93
C LYS A 297 -1.80 -28.54 -31.14
N ILE A 298 -0.55 -28.06 -31.21
CA ILE A 298 0.43 -28.45 -32.23
C ILE A 298 0.60 -29.98 -32.27
N LYS A 299 0.86 -30.63 -31.13
CA LYS A 299 1.00 -32.10 -31.05
C LYS A 299 -0.26 -32.84 -31.50
N TYR A 300 -1.43 -32.38 -31.09
CA TYR A 300 -2.71 -32.98 -31.47
C TYR A 300 -2.92 -32.91 -32.99
N CYS A 301 -2.71 -31.75 -33.60
CA CYS A 301 -2.81 -31.55 -35.05
C CYS A 301 -1.88 -32.49 -35.82
N PHE A 302 -0.60 -32.60 -35.41
CA PHE A 302 0.33 -33.53 -36.05
C PHE A 302 -0.09 -35.00 -35.93
N ILE A 303 -0.63 -35.41 -34.78
CA ILE A 303 -1.13 -36.78 -34.59
C ILE A 303 -2.35 -37.03 -35.48
N ARG A 304 -3.28 -36.07 -35.55
CA ARG A 304 -4.52 -36.17 -36.32
C ARG A 304 -4.27 -36.24 -37.82
N VAL A 305 -3.41 -35.36 -38.34
CA VAL A 305 -2.97 -35.37 -39.75
C VAL A 305 -2.27 -36.69 -40.08
N LYS A 306 -1.39 -37.18 -39.20
CA LYS A 306 -0.72 -38.48 -39.36
C LYS A 306 -1.71 -39.66 -39.44
N GLN A 307 -2.82 -39.61 -38.70
CA GLN A 307 -3.87 -40.63 -38.79
C GLN A 307 -4.64 -40.55 -40.12
N LEU A 308 -4.94 -39.34 -40.60
CA LEU A 308 -5.63 -39.13 -41.87
C LEU A 308 -4.78 -39.61 -43.06
N MET A 309 -3.48 -39.30 -43.08
CA MET A 309 -2.56 -39.79 -44.12
C MET A 309 -2.42 -41.33 -44.12
N LYS A 310 -2.40 -41.96 -42.94
CA LYS A 310 -2.41 -43.44 -42.88
C LYS A 310 -3.72 -44.05 -43.39
N ARG A 311 -4.84 -43.34 -43.24
CA ARG A 311 -6.16 -43.79 -43.71
C ARG A 311 -6.29 -43.66 -45.23
N SER A 312 -5.72 -42.61 -45.84
CA SER A 312 -5.64 -42.49 -47.30
C SER A 312 -4.73 -43.55 -47.93
N GLU A 313 -3.56 -43.83 -47.35
CA GLU A 313 -2.67 -44.91 -47.82
C GLU A 313 -3.32 -46.30 -47.78
N MET A 314 -4.18 -46.56 -46.80
CA MET A 314 -4.93 -47.83 -46.69
C MET A 314 -6.11 -47.89 -47.68
N SER A 315 -6.70 -46.74 -48.04
CA SER A 315 -7.74 -46.63 -49.07
C SER A 315 -7.15 -46.85 -50.48
N ASP A 316 -6.00 -46.25 -50.77
CA ASP A 316 -5.31 -46.40 -52.06
C ASP A 316 -4.78 -47.81 -52.29
N LYS A 317 -4.36 -48.51 -51.22
CA LYS A 317 -3.99 -49.94 -51.29
C LYS A 317 -5.21 -50.84 -51.57
N LYS A 318 -6.41 -50.44 -51.15
CA LYS A 318 -7.65 -51.20 -51.38
C LYS A 318 -8.21 -50.99 -52.80
N LEU A 319 -8.03 -49.80 -53.38
CA LEU A 319 -8.37 -49.53 -54.78
C LEU A 319 -7.38 -50.19 -55.77
N ARG A 320 -6.09 -50.27 -55.43
CA ARG A 320 -5.08 -50.91 -56.28
C ARG A 320 -5.16 -52.44 -56.37
N SER A 321 -5.96 -53.11 -55.54
CA SER A 321 -6.11 -54.58 -55.57
C SER A 321 -7.17 -55.12 -56.54
N GLN A 322 -7.84 -54.27 -57.34
CA GLN A 322 -8.92 -54.72 -58.24
C GLN A 322 -8.68 -54.52 -59.75
N HIS A 323 -7.54 -53.98 -60.18
CA HIS A 323 -7.17 -54.01 -61.61
C HIS A 323 -5.65 -54.16 -61.80
N ILE A 324 -5.25 -55.28 -62.40
CA ILE A 324 -3.99 -55.43 -63.14
C ILE A 324 -4.38 -55.70 -64.59
N PRO A 325 -3.78 -54.97 -65.56
CA PRO A 325 -2.92 -55.66 -66.52
C PRO A 325 -1.46 -55.27 -66.36
N GLU A 326 -0.61 -56.24 -66.65
CA GLU A 326 0.84 -56.16 -66.64
C GLU A 326 1.35 -55.17 -67.70
N GLU A 327 2.08 -54.15 -67.26
CA GLU A 327 3.26 -53.68 -67.99
C GLU A 327 4.42 -53.54 -67.00
N LYS A 328 5.54 -54.16 -67.37
CA LYS A 328 6.80 -54.11 -66.64
C LYS A 328 7.32 -52.69 -66.63
N ASP A 329 7.61 -52.16 -65.44
CA ASP A 329 8.63 -51.13 -65.34
C ASP A 329 9.53 -51.30 -64.11
N SER A 330 10.80 -51.09 -64.36
CA SER A 330 11.94 -51.84 -63.83
C SER A 330 12.60 -51.20 -62.61
N ASN A 331 11.81 -50.54 -61.75
CA ASN A 331 12.34 -49.68 -60.67
C ASN A 331 11.91 -50.04 -59.23
N LYS A 332 11.17 -51.14 -59.00
CA LYS A 332 10.72 -51.52 -57.64
C LYS A 332 11.69 -52.37 -56.83
N GLU A 333 12.62 -53.07 -57.47
CA GLU A 333 13.59 -53.92 -56.74
C GLU A 333 14.69 -53.09 -56.04
N ALA A 334 15.11 -51.97 -56.64
CA ALA A 334 16.10 -51.07 -56.04
C ALA A 334 15.57 -50.36 -54.77
N ALA A 335 14.35 -49.81 -54.83
CA ALA A 335 13.74 -49.11 -53.68
C ALA A 335 13.38 -50.06 -52.53
N GLY A 336 12.98 -51.30 -52.82
CA GLY A 336 12.73 -52.32 -51.80
C GLY A 336 14.01 -52.77 -51.08
N ALA A 337 15.13 -52.86 -51.81
CA ALA A 337 16.43 -53.19 -51.24
C ALA A 337 16.98 -52.07 -50.34
N GLU A 338 16.82 -50.80 -50.74
CA GLU A 338 17.20 -49.65 -49.92
C GLU A 338 16.35 -49.52 -48.65
N LEU A 339 15.04 -49.73 -48.75
CA LEU A 339 14.15 -49.71 -47.59
C LEU A 339 14.51 -50.82 -46.59
N LYS A 340 14.91 -51.99 -47.08
CA LYS A 340 15.33 -53.12 -46.23
C LYS A 340 16.65 -52.83 -45.54
N LYS A 341 17.63 -52.28 -46.27
CA LYS A 341 18.90 -51.80 -45.69
C LYS A 341 18.67 -50.73 -44.63
N LEU A 342 17.82 -49.74 -44.89
CA LEU A 342 17.55 -48.65 -43.95
C LEU A 342 16.86 -49.14 -42.68
N LYS A 343 15.97 -50.14 -42.81
CA LYS A 343 15.29 -50.79 -41.68
C LYS A 343 16.24 -51.63 -40.83
N GLU A 344 17.17 -52.35 -41.47
CA GLU A 344 18.25 -53.07 -40.78
C GLU A 344 19.20 -52.11 -40.05
N LEU A 345 19.52 -50.96 -40.66
CA LEU A 345 20.38 -49.92 -40.08
C LEU A 345 19.72 -49.25 -38.86
N LEU A 346 18.41 -48.99 -38.93
CA LEU A 346 17.63 -48.50 -37.80
C LEU A 346 17.59 -49.51 -36.66
N GLN A 347 17.37 -50.79 -36.97
CA GLN A 347 17.36 -51.85 -35.95
C GLN A 347 18.75 -52.04 -35.31
N GLN A 348 19.83 -51.89 -36.07
CA GLN A 348 21.19 -51.84 -35.53
C GLN A 348 21.40 -50.65 -34.59
N ARG A 349 20.95 -49.45 -34.98
CA ARG A 349 21.05 -48.23 -34.16
C ARG A 349 20.25 -48.34 -32.87
N ASP A 350 19.06 -48.91 -32.91
CA ASP A 350 18.24 -49.14 -31.72
C ASP A 350 18.91 -50.13 -30.76
N ASN A 351 19.53 -51.19 -31.30
CA ASN A 351 20.32 -52.13 -30.49
C ASN A 351 21.55 -51.46 -29.86
N GLU A 352 22.29 -50.63 -30.61
CA GLU A 352 23.42 -49.84 -30.10
C GLU A 352 22.99 -48.88 -28.97
N ILE A 353 21.89 -48.15 -29.17
CA ILE A 353 21.32 -47.25 -28.16
C ILE A 353 20.96 -48.03 -26.91
N ASN A 354 20.34 -49.20 -27.03
CA ASN A 354 19.94 -50.02 -25.89
C ASN A 354 21.18 -50.56 -25.12
N ILE A 355 22.25 -50.91 -25.84
CA ILE A 355 23.53 -51.29 -25.22
C ILE A 355 24.16 -50.10 -24.48
N LEU A 356 24.21 -48.91 -25.11
CA LEU A 356 24.76 -47.70 -24.49
C LEU A 356 23.97 -47.27 -23.24
N VAL A 357 22.65 -47.35 -23.29
CA VAL A 357 21.77 -47.08 -22.13
C VAL A 357 22.04 -48.07 -21.01
N ASN A 358 22.24 -49.35 -21.32
CA ASN A 358 22.57 -50.36 -20.32
C ASN A 358 23.98 -50.16 -19.75
N MET A 359 24.95 -49.74 -20.55
CA MET A 359 26.29 -49.37 -20.08
C MET A 359 26.24 -48.14 -19.17
N LEU A 360 25.48 -47.11 -19.52
CA LEU A 360 25.28 -45.92 -18.68
C LEU A 360 24.58 -46.26 -17.36
N LYS A 361 23.58 -47.16 -17.37
CA LYS A 361 22.94 -47.66 -16.14
C LYS A 361 23.92 -48.44 -15.27
N LYS A 362 24.83 -49.22 -15.88
CA LYS A 362 25.87 -49.99 -15.17
C LYS A 362 26.96 -49.08 -14.59
N GLU A 363 27.40 -48.07 -15.33
CA GLU A 363 28.27 -46.98 -14.86
C GLU A 363 27.63 -46.23 -13.68
N LYS A 364 26.38 -45.79 -13.82
CA LYS A 364 25.65 -45.11 -12.74
C LYS A 364 25.56 -45.97 -11.48
N LYS A 365 25.32 -47.27 -11.62
CA LYS A 365 25.28 -48.22 -10.49
C LYS A 365 26.66 -48.45 -9.87
N LYS A 366 27.73 -48.49 -10.66
CA LYS A 366 29.12 -48.53 -10.16
C LYS A 366 29.49 -47.26 -9.41
N SER A 367 29.16 -46.09 -9.94
CA SER A 367 29.40 -44.80 -9.27
C SER A 367 28.61 -44.68 -7.98
N GLN A 368 27.34 -45.12 -7.94
CA GLN A 368 26.57 -45.19 -6.71
C GLN A 368 27.17 -46.15 -5.68
N ASN A 369 27.66 -47.33 -6.10
CA ASN A 369 28.31 -48.28 -5.21
C ASN A 369 29.66 -47.78 -4.69
N ALA A 370 30.46 -47.10 -5.52
CA ALA A 370 31.72 -46.47 -5.11
C ALA A 370 31.49 -45.34 -4.10
N LEU A 371 30.43 -44.55 -4.29
CA LEU A 371 30.01 -43.52 -3.34
C LEU A 371 29.57 -44.14 -2.00
N PHE A 372 28.89 -45.30 -2.04
CA PHE A 372 28.50 -46.04 -0.84
C PHE A 372 29.70 -46.65 -0.11
N GLN A 373 30.73 -47.11 -0.81
CA GLN A 373 31.97 -47.63 -0.22
C GLN A 373 32.86 -46.52 0.36
N LEU A 374 32.92 -45.34 -0.25
CA LEU A 374 33.62 -44.18 0.31
C LEU A 374 32.95 -43.69 1.60
N ASN A 375 31.61 -43.67 1.65
CA ASN A 375 30.87 -43.36 2.87
C ASN A 375 31.03 -44.43 3.96
N ALA A 376 31.24 -45.70 3.59
CA ALA A 376 31.54 -46.77 4.55
C ALA A 376 32.99 -46.73 5.07
N ALA A 377 33.96 -46.30 4.25
CA ALA A 377 35.36 -46.13 4.64
C ALA A 377 35.59 -44.87 5.52
N SER A 378 34.70 -43.88 5.43
CA SER A 378 34.67 -42.69 6.28
C SER A 378 34.18 -42.94 7.73
N CYS A 379 33.69 -44.15 8.04
CA CYS A 379 33.10 -44.49 9.35
C CYS A 379 33.98 -45.46 10.18
N GLY A 380 35.28 -45.55 9.85
CA GLY A 380 36.16 -46.59 10.39
C GLY A 380 37.56 -46.12 10.74
N THR A 381 37.74 -45.02 11.47
CA THR A 381 38.92 -44.85 12.35
C THR A 381 38.67 -43.78 13.42
N THR A 382 39.13 -44.10 14.65
CA THR A 382 39.23 -43.29 15.87
C THR A 382 37.95 -43.03 16.66
N VAL A 383 37.63 -43.92 17.61
CA VAL A 383 37.57 -43.54 19.04
C VAL A 383 38.02 -44.75 19.88
N LEU A 384 38.93 -44.52 20.84
CA LEU A 384 38.98 -45.03 22.23
C LEU A 384 40.41 -44.79 22.75
N GLU A 385 40.62 -44.10 23.86
CA GLU A 385 40.15 -44.39 25.23
C GLU A 385 39.80 -43.08 25.96
N GLN A 386 38.98 -42.99 27.01
CA GLN A 386 38.22 -43.88 27.91
C GLN A 386 37.32 -42.87 28.70
N SER A 387 36.15 -43.16 29.27
CA SER A 387 35.73 -44.34 30.02
C SER A 387 34.22 -44.29 30.31
N LEU A 388 33.60 -45.46 30.11
CA LEU A 388 32.63 -46.16 30.98
C LEU A 388 31.24 -45.51 31.20
N SER A 389 30.10 -45.91 30.62
CA SER A 389 29.49 -47.21 30.22
C SER A 389 28.45 -47.78 31.22
N LEU A 390 27.24 -47.98 30.68
CA LEU A 390 26.29 -49.10 30.90
C LEU A 390 25.36 -48.98 32.12
N ASN A 391 24.08 -49.40 32.13
CA ASN A 391 23.21 -50.23 31.27
C ASN A 391 21.74 -49.86 31.59
N SER A 392 20.77 -50.07 30.68
CA SER A 392 19.72 -51.13 30.64
C SER A 392 18.36 -50.42 30.62
N GLU A 393 17.28 -50.84 29.97
CA GLU A 393 16.91 -51.98 29.15
C GLU A 393 15.57 -51.62 28.44
N GLU A 394 15.26 -52.32 27.34
CA GLU A 394 13.95 -52.84 26.88
C GLU A 394 12.62 -52.19 27.35
N SER A 395 11.50 -52.21 26.63
CA SER A 395 11.06 -52.52 25.27
C SER A 395 9.53 -52.28 25.27
N GLN A 396 8.87 -52.35 24.11
CA GLN A 396 7.41 -52.48 23.90
C GLN A 396 6.54 -51.20 23.75
N ASN A 397 6.17 -50.94 22.48
CA ASN A 397 4.85 -50.46 22.07
C ASN A 397 3.74 -51.44 22.56
N PRO A 398 2.41 -51.12 22.61
CA PRO A 398 1.68 -50.22 21.70
C PRO A 398 0.45 -49.46 22.30
N SER A 399 -0.27 -48.73 21.42
CA SER A 399 -1.75 -48.57 21.39
C SER A 399 -2.41 -47.28 21.92
N CYS A 400 -3.21 -46.69 21.02
CA CYS A 400 -4.58 -46.16 21.18
C CYS A 400 -4.95 -45.05 22.20
N CYS A 401 -5.36 -43.92 21.61
CA CYS A 401 -6.71 -43.33 21.67
C CYS A 401 -7.23 -42.58 22.92
N PHE A 402 -8.05 -41.55 22.61
CA PHE A 402 -9.04 -40.81 23.42
C PHE A 402 -8.61 -39.68 24.37
N SER A 403 -8.80 -38.44 23.89
CA SER A 403 -9.85 -37.46 24.25
C SER A 403 -10.08 -36.94 25.69
N LEU A 404 -10.33 -35.62 25.72
CA LEU A 404 -11.25 -34.81 26.55
C LEU A 404 -10.85 -34.35 27.97
N LYS A 405 -10.84 -33.00 28.09
CA LYS A 405 -11.65 -32.15 28.99
C LYS A 405 -11.10 -31.62 30.32
N GLU A 406 -11.33 -30.30 30.44
CA GLU A 406 -11.87 -29.51 31.57
C GLU A 406 -11.04 -29.29 32.84
N ALA A 407 -10.80 -28.00 33.14
CA ALA A 407 -11.19 -27.28 34.37
C ALA A 407 -10.73 -25.81 34.22
N LYS A 408 -11.59 -24.78 34.12
CA LYS A 408 -12.50 -24.11 35.08
C LYS A 408 -11.83 -23.46 36.31
N ASP A 409 -12.07 -22.15 36.37
CA ASP A 409 -12.39 -21.28 37.50
C ASP A 409 -11.41 -21.13 38.67
N PHE A 410 -10.96 -19.89 38.89
CA PHE A 410 -10.97 -19.29 40.23
C PHE A 410 -11.18 -17.78 40.16
N SER A 411 -12.21 -17.31 40.89
CA SER A 411 -12.51 -15.91 41.15
C SER A 411 -12.14 -15.54 42.59
N SER A 412 -12.10 -14.23 42.87
CA SER A 412 -12.04 -13.56 44.20
C SER A 412 -10.65 -13.59 44.87
N SER A 413 -10.12 -12.56 45.54
CA SER A 413 -10.74 -11.52 46.38
C SER A 413 -9.81 -10.31 46.62
N VAL A 414 -10.40 -9.11 46.60
CA VAL A 414 -10.30 -8.00 47.57
C VAL A 414 -9.06 -7.89 48.48
N HIS A 415 -8.38 -6.73 48.41
CA HIS A 415 -7.95 -5.98 49.60
C HIS A 415 -7.93 -4.45 49.31
N ARG A 416 -8.88 -3.74 49.94
CA ARG A 416 -8.81 -2.29 50.21
C ARG A 416 -8.01 -2.07 51.48
N LEU A 417 -7.20 -1.01 51.53
CA LEU A 417 -6.72 -0.39 52.76
C LEU A 417 -7.10 1.10 52.80
N PRO A 418 -7.34 1.68 53.99
CA PRO A 418 -8.00 2.98 54.15
C PRO A 418 -7.05 4.14 54.53
N PHE A 419 -7.57 5.36 54.34
CA PHE A 419 -7.40 6.58 55.15
C PHE A 419 -6.02 6.93 55.76
N LEU A 420 -5.54 8.14 55.44
CA LEU A 420 -5.03 9.09 56.43
C LEU A 420 -5.21 10.53 55.92
N SER A 421 -5.87 11.34 56.74
CA SER A 421 -6.08 12.79 56.62
C SER A 421 -5.45 13.50 57.82
N ARG A 422 -5.24 14.82 57.69
CA ARG A 422 -4.61 15.82 58.60
C ARG A 422 -3.09 15.98 58.36
N GLN A 423 -2.54 17.19 58.27
CA GLN A 423 -2.97 18.51 58.76
C GLN A 423 -3.01 19.57 57.66
#